data_AF-A0A7K2W862-F1
#
_entry.id   AF-A0A7K2W862-F1
#
_cell.length_a   1.000
_cell.length_b   1.000
_cell.length_c   1.000
_cell.angle_alpha   90.00
_cell.angle_beta   90.00
_cell.angle_gamma   90.00
#
_symmetry.space_group_name_H-M   'P 1'
#
loop_
_entity.id
_entity.type
_entity.pdbx_description
1 polymer ?
#
loop_
_entity_poly.entity_id
_entity_poly.type
_entity_poly.pdbx_seq_one_letter_code
_entity_poly.pdbx_strand_id
1 'polypeptide(L)'
;MNTKPFASGLSENAVMITRVADRQWHALDDDLVVGRGHAQHRPDGRLFVSIDAWHDATFDRLAEAMLAELPAPLYTVVDEADVELTARWRRAGFTIRRREWEYVAPTDPRVTGLEDVLPPSGVTIVPAGQADECRLRAVDRAIRDEVEATVGWQSMPAEVVPRPEGDTIVDPSKYAVAAAPDHYLGLIRVVPMYRPRIGLVAVRADEQRRGIARALLAHALGALHRSGFATAWTEVHESNQAASALFESIGARPMSSNLELVR
;
A
#
# COMPACT_ATOMS: atom_id res chain seq x y z
N MET A 1 -56.73 -35.81 26.19
CA MET A 1 -55.65 -34.81 26.12
C MET A 1 -54.38 -35.55 25.77
N ASN A 2 -53.87 -35.38 24.55
CA ASN A 2 -52.62 -35.99 24.11
C ASN A 2 -51.84 -34.91 23.35
N THR A 3 -51.02 -34.18 24.08
CA THR A 3 -50.11 -33.14 23.56
C THR A 3 -48.88 -33.82 22.97
N LYS A 4 -48.77 -33.78 21.64
CA LYS A 4 -47.51 -34.03 20.93
C LYS A 4 -46.54 -32.88 21.20
N PRO A 5 -45.28 -33.14 21.54
CA PRO A 5 -44.22 -32.17 21.33
C PRO A 5 -43.83 -32.20 19.84
N PHE A 6 -44.05 -31.07 19.16
CA PHE A 6 -43.26 -30.70 18.00
C PHE A 6 -41.84 -30.37 18.50
N ALA A 7 -40.84 -31.18 18.14
CA ALA A 7 -39.46 -30.75 18.19
C ALA A 7 -39.11 -30.20 16.80
N SER A 8 -39.38 -28.91 16.63
CA SER A 8 -38.83 -28.10 15.56
C SER A 8 -37.44 -27.62 16.01
N GLY A 9 -36.44 -27.73 15.13
CA GLY A 9 -35.21 -26.97 15.21
C GLY A 9 -34.05 -27.62 15.96
N LEU A 10 -33.39 -28.59 15.35
CA LEU A 10 -31.94 -28.72 15.53
C LEU A 10 -31.29 -27.56 14.76
N SER A 11 -31.02 -26.46 15.47
CA SER A 11 -30.07 -25.44 15.02
C SER A 11 -28.66 -25.99 15.22
N GLU A 12 -28.28 -26.98 14.41
CA GLU A 12 -26.89 -27.44 14.31
C GLU A 12 -26.11 -26.42 13.46
N ASN A 13 -25.01 -25.90 14.03
CA ASN A 13 -24.03 -24.94 13.50
C ASN A 13 -24.42 -23.44 13.54
N ALA A 14 -24.72 -22.92 14.74
CA ALA A 14 -24.80 -21.48 14.95
C ALA A 14 -23.39 -20.89 15.14
N VAL A 15 -22.78 -20.39 14.06
CA VAL A 15 -21.51 -19.64 14.13
C VAL A 15 -21.63 -18.46 15.11
N MET A 16 -20.85 -18.49 16.18
CA MET A 16 -20.81 -17.46 17.24
C MET A 16 -19.68 -16.47 16.96
N ILE A 17 -19.97 -15.17 17.07
CA ILE A 17 -18.96 -14.11 16.90
C ILE A 17 -18.52 -13.61 18.27
N THR A 18 -17.23 -13.66 18.54
CA THR A 18 -16.63 -13.23 19.82
C THR A 18 -15.55 -12.20 19.55
N ARG A 19 -15.64 -11.04 20.22
CA ARG A 19 -14.53 -10.08 20.27
C ARG A 19 -13.47 -10.61 21.24
N VAL A 20 -12.31 -10.96 20.70
CA VAL A 20 -11.23 -11.61 21.47
C VAL A 20 -10.18 -10.65 21.97
N ALA A 21 -10.06 -9.48 21.35
CA ALA A 21 -9.24 -8.38 21.82
C ALA A 21 -9.77 -7.04 21.28
N ASP A 22 -9.08 -5.94 21.60
CA ASP A 22 -9.34 -4.69 20.92
C ASP A 22 -9.16 -4.86 19.41
N ARG A 23 -10.20 -4.52 18.63
CA ARG A 23 -10.21 -4.62 17.17
C ARG A 23 -9.91 -6.01 16.60
N GLN A 24 -10.23 -7.07 17.33
CA GLN A 24 -10.09 -8.46 16.89
C GLN A 24 -11.33 -9.29 17.23
N TRP A 25 -11.85 -10.01 16.24
CA TRP A 25 -13.02 -10.88 16.34
C TRP A 25 -12.71 -12.27 15.80
N HIS A 26 -13.27 -13.29 16.44
CA HIS A 26 -13.30 -14.66 15.93
C HIS A 26 -14.74 -15.08 15.66
N ALA A 27 -14.93 -15.85 14.59
CA ALA A 27 -16.13 -16.64 14.36
C ALA A 27 -15.84 -18.09 14.74
N LEU A 28 -16.66 -18.66 15.62
CA LEU A 28 -16.52 -20.01 16.16
C LEU A 28 -17.67 -20.89 15.71
N ASP A 29 -17.36 -22.06 15.17
CA ASP A 29 -18.30 -23.17 14.93
C ASP A 29 -17.80 -24.36 15.75
N ASP A 30 -18.57 -24.79 16.76
CA ASP A 30 -18.17 -25.82 17.73
C ASP A 30 -16.71 -25.67 18.24
N ASP A 31 -16.39 -24.48 18.76
CA ASP A 31 -15.07 -24.04 19.25
C ASP A 31 -13.93 -23.96 18.21
N LEU A 32 -14.21 -24.29 16.94
CA LEU A 32 -13.26 -24.12 15.84
C LEU A 32 -13.34 -22.69 15.28
N VAL A 33 -12.19 -22.03 15.15
CA VAL A 33 -12.12 -20.70 14.50
C VAL A 33 -12.30 -20.86 12.99
N VAL A 34 -13.51 -20.56 12.51
CA VAL A 34 -13.91 -20.61 11.09
C VAL A 34 -13.86 -19.24 10.40
N GLY A 35 -13.51 -18.19 11.14
CA GLY A 35 -13.26 -16.86 10.60
C GLY A 35 -12.62 -15.90 11.59
N ARG A 36 -11.94 -14.88 11.07
CA ARG A 36 -11.25 -13.85 11.83
C ARG A 36 -11.54 -12.49 11.23
N GLY A 37 -11.83 -11.53 12.08
CA GLY A 37 -11.96 -10.12 11.75
C GLY A 37 -10.89 -9.29 12.45
N HIS A 38 -10.26 -8.37 11.74
CA HIS A 38 -9.29 -7.45 12.32
C HIS A 38 -9.54 -6.01 11.88
N ALA A 39 -9.24 -5.07 12.76
CA ALA A 39 -9.16 -3.66 12.40
C ALA A 39 -7.87 -3.01 12.90
N GLN A 40 -7.25 -2.17 12.07
CA GLN A 40 -5.98 -1.53 12.38
C GLN A 40 -5.93 -0.10 11.84
N HIS A 41 -5.44 0.84 12.65
CA HIS A 41 -5.10 2.17 12.15
C HIS A 41 -3.82 2.09 11.34
N ARG A 42 -3.85 2.65 10.13
CA ARG A 42 -2.64 2.91 9.36
C ARG A 42 -1.97 4.21 9.86
N PRO A 43 -0.69 4.45 9.49
CA PRO A 43 0.03 5.66 9.89
C PRO A 43 -0.56 6.98 9.41
N ASP A 44 -1.53 6.95 8.49
CA ASP A 44 -2.32 8.11 8.05
C ASP A 44 -3.60 8.31 8.89
N GLY A 45 -3.75 7.56 9.98
CA GLY A 45 -4.89 7.63 10.90
C GLY A 45 -6.13 6.87 10.45
N ARG A 46 -6.19 6.38 9.20
CA ARG A 46 -7.38 5.67 8.69
C ARG A 46 -7.48 4.27 9.28
N LEU A 47 -8.71 3.86 9.62
CA LEU A 47 -9.00 2.54 10.19
C LEU A 47 -9.33 1.54 9.08
N PHE A 48 -8.44 0.58 8.88
CA PHE A 48 -8.62 -0.50 7.91
C PHE A 48 -9.17 -1.76 8.57
N VAL A 49 -10.10 -2.43 7.91
CA VAL A 49 -10.70 -3.70 8.32
C VAL A 49 -10.33 -4.81 7.36
N SER A 50 -10.16 -6.02 7.89
CA SER A 50 -10.00 -7.25 7.10
C SER A 50 -10.81 -8.38 7.73
N ILE A 51 -11.33 -9.27 6.89
CA ILE A 51 -12.05 -10.48 7.30
C ILE A 51 -11.49 -11.62 6.47
N ASP A 52 -11.10 -12.69 7.16
CA ASP A 52 -10.79 -13.99 6.58
C ASP A 52 -11.81 -14.99 7.13
N ALA A 53 -12.57 -15.65 6.27
CA ALA A 53 -13.65 -16.54 6.67
C ALA A 53 -13.84 -17.65 5.64
N TRP A 54 -14.17 -18.85 6.12
CA TRP A 54 -14.33 -20.02 5.24
C TRP A 54 -15.59 -19.96 4.38
N HIS A 55 -16.62 -19.27 4.85
CA HIS A 55 -17.93 -19.22 4.19
C HIS A 55 -18.49 -17.79 4.17
N ASP A 56 -19.30 -17.49 3.15
CA ASP A 56 -19.98 -16.20 2.98
C ASP A 56 -20.81 -15.80 4.20
N ALA A 57 -21.59 -16.74 4.76
CA ALA A 57 -22.43 -16.44 5.93
C ALA A 57 -21.59 -16.07 7.17
N THR A 58 -20.40 -16.68 7.33
CA THR A 58 -19.46 -16.34 8.39
C THR A 58 -18.85 -14.96 8.16
N PHE A 59 -18.50 -14.63 6.91
CA PHE A 59 -18.03 -13.31 6.54
C PHE A 59 -19.08 -12.25 6.88
N ASP A 60 -20.33 -12.45 6.45
CA ASP A 60 -21.42 -11.48 6.62
C ASP A 60 -21.68 -11.22 8.11
N ARG A 61 -21.66 -12.27 8.97
CA ARG A 61 -21.80 -12.13 10.44
C ARG A 61 -20.62 -11.39 11.08
N LEU A 62 -19.38 -11.68 10.64
CA LEU A 62 -18.20 -10.95 11.13
C LEU A 62 -18.26 -9.47 10.72
N ALA A 63 -18.64 -9.20 9.48
CA ALA A 63 -18.80 -7.84 8.98
C ALA A 63 -19.86 -7.10 9.80
N GLU A 64 -21.05 -7.66 9.98
CA GLU A 64 -22.10 -7.03 10.79
C GLU A 64 -21.62 -6.68 12.21
N ALA A 65 -20.99 -7.63 12.90
CA ALA A 65 -20.49 -7.43 14.26
C ALA A 65 -19.40 -6.34 14.32
N MET A 66 -18.40 -6.40 13.42
CA MET A 66 -17.33 -5.40 13.37
C MET A 66 -17.86 -4.01 13.06
N LEU A 67 -18.75 -3.91 12.08
CA LEU A 67 -19.28 -2.65 11.56
C LEU A 67 -20.26 -1.94 12.50
N ALA A 68 -20.83 -2.67 13.46
CA ALA A 68 -21.66 -2.10 14.52
C ALA A 68 -20.84 -1.46 15.65
N GLU A 69 -19.60 -1.93 15.87
CA GLU A 69 -18.75 -1.47 16.98
C GLU A 69 -17.67 -0.46 16.57
N LEU A 70 -17.26 -0.46 15.31
CA LEU A 70 -16.14 0.35 14.83
C LEU A 70 -16.60 1.73 14.34
N PRO A 71 -15.82 2.80 14.60
CA PRO A 71 -16.15 4.14 14.11
C PRO A 71 -15.92 4.25 12.59
N ALA A 72 -16.83 4.95 11.92
CA ALA A 72 -16.66 5.35 10.51
C ALA A 72 -15.72 6.58 10.40
N PRO A 73 -15.03 6.77 9.25
CA PRO A 73 -15.02 5.90 8.07
C PRO A 73 -14.13 4.66 8.24
N LEU A 74 -14.53 3.56 7.61
CA LEU A 74 -13.79 2.30 7.56
C LEU A 74 -13.29 2.01 6.15
N TYR A 75 -12.08 1.46 6.06
CA TYR A 75 -11.43 1.18 4.79
C TYR A 75 -11.09 -0.31 4.68
N THR A 76 -11.03 -0.82 3.46
CA THR A 76 -10.46 -2.14 3.17
C THR A 76 -9.73 -2.11 1.84
N VAL A 77 -8.84 -3.06 1.61
CA VAL A 77 -8.14 -3.24 0.34
C VAL A 77 -8.35 -4.68 -0.12
N VAL A 78 -8.68 -4.84 -1.39
CA VAL A 78 -8.84 -6.16 -2.04
C VAL A 78 -8.05 -6.17 -3.35
N ASP A 79 -7.56 -7.34 -3.72
CA ASP A 79 -7.09 -7.56 -5.10
C ASP A 79 -8.30 -7.40 -6.04
N GLU A 80 -8.15 -6.64 -7.12
CA GLU A 80 -9.23 -6.40 -8.07
C GLU A 80 -9.70 -7.68 -8.77
N ALA A 81 -8.83 -8.69 -8.91
CA ALA A 81 -9.20 -9.99 -9.46
C ALA A 81 -10.08 -10.81 -8.50
N ASP A 82 -10.08 -10.49 -7.19
CA ASP A 82 -10.95 -11.14 -6.21
C ASP A 82 -12.35 -10.52 -6.21
N VAL A 83 -13.11 -10.87 -7.24
CA VAL A 83 -14.49 -10.41 -7.46
C VAL A 83 -15.44 -10.86 -6.35
N GLU A 84 -15.18 -11.99 -5.72
CA GLU A 84 -16.01 -12.54 -4.64
C GLU A 84 -15.82 -11.74 -3.36
N LEU A 85 -14.57 -11.51 -2.94
CA LEU A 85 -14.27 -10.68 -1.78
C LEU A 85 -14.75 -9.23 -1.99
N THR A 86 -14.57 -8.69 -3.20
CA THR A 86 -15.11 -7.37 -3.57
C THR A 86 -16.63 -7.32 -3.43
N ALA A 87 -17.35 -8.36 -3.89
CA ALA A 87 -18.79 -8.44 -3.76
C ALA A 87 -19.23 -8.54 -2.29
N ARG A 88 -18.53 -9.33 -1.46
CA ARG A 88 -18.79 -9.45 -0.02
C ARG A 88 -18.69 -8.09 0.68
N TRP A 89 -17.60 -7.34 0.46
CA TRP A 89 -17.45 -5.99 1.04
C TRP A 89 -18.52 -5.01 0.55
N ARG A 90 -18.90 -5.07 -0.73
CA ARG A 90 -20.00 -4.25 -1.27
C ARG A 90 -21.34 -4.57 -0.62
N ARG A 91 -21.65 -5.85 -0.36
CA ARG A 91 -22.84 -6.25 0.42
C ARG A 91 -22.81 -5.69 1.84
N ALA A 92 -21.63 -5.61 2.45
CA ALA A 92 -21.42 -4.97 3.75
C ALA A 92 -21.47 -3.43 3.72
N GLY A 93 -21.80 -2.82 2.57
CA GLY A 93 -22.00 -1.38 2.41
C GLY A 93 -20.75 -0.59 2.01
N PHE A 94 -19.65 -1.25 1.65
CA PHE A 94 -18.46 -0.58 1.13
C PHE A 94 -18.61 -0.19 -0.34
N THR A 95 -18.00 0.92 -0.72
CA THR A 95 -17.92 1.41 -2.10
C THR A 95 -16.48 1.56 -2.54
N ILE A 96 -16.19 1.38 -3.84
CA ILE A 96 -14.83 1.59 -4.36
C ILE A 96 -14.49 3.08 -4.22
N ARG A 97 -13.40 3.37 -3.50
CA ARG A 97 -12.84 4.71 -3.33
C ARG A 97 -11.81 5.00 -4.40
N ARG A 98 -10.88 4.06 -4.63
CA ARG A 98 -9.77 4.23 -5.58
C ARG A 98 -9.20 2.90 -6.05
N ARG A 99 -8.51 2.95 -7.20
CA ARG A 99 -7.70 1.86 -7.75
C ARG A 99 -6.22 2.23 -7.73
N GLU A 100 -5.39 1.25 -7.37
CA GLU A 100 -3.93 1.31 -7.52
C GLU A 100 -3.48 0.21 -8.48
N TRP A 101 -2.70 0.57 -9.49
CA TRP A 101 -2.05 -0.37 -10.40
C TRP A 101 -0.74 -0.86 -9.79
N GLU A 102 -0.51 -2.17 -9.81
CA GLU A 102 0.79 -2.75 -9.51
C GLU A 102 1.58 -2.93 -10.80
N TYR A 103 2.73 -2.27 -10.88
CA TYR A 103 3.67 -2.42 -11.98
C TYR A 103 4.84 -3.31 -11.56
N VAL A 104 5.32 -4.12 -12.50
CA VAL A 104 6.62 -4.79 -12.42
C VAL A 104 7.56 -4.13 -13.41
N ALA A 105 8.65 -3.57 -12.87
CA ALA A 105 9.73 -2.95 -13.64
C ALA A 105 10.91 -3.92 -13.76
N PRO A 106 11.52 -4.06 -14.95
CA PRO A 106 12.80 -4.72 -15.08
C PRO A 106 13.89 -3.92 -14.36
N THR A 107 14.96 -4.58 -13.91
CA THR A 107 16.11 -3.89 -13.29
C THR A 107 17.27 -3.71 -14.26
N ASP A 108 17.36 -4.53 -15.31
CA ASP A 108 18.43 -4.49 -16.30
C ASP A 108 18.46 -3.10 -16.99
N PRO A 109 19.56 -2.33 -16.89
CA PRO A 109 19.70 -1.02 -17.52
C PRO A 109 19.47 -1.02 -19.04
N ARG A 110 19.74 -2.14 -19.71
CA ARG A 110 19.51 -2.30 -21.17
C ARG A 110 18.04 -2.46 -21.51
N VAL A 111 17.31 -3.19 -20.68
CA VAL A 111 15.87 -3.39 -20.85
C VAL A 111 15.10 -2.14 -20.46
N THR A 112 15.52 -1.47 -19.39
CA THR A 112 14.90 -0.24 -18.89
C THR A 112 15.22 1.00 -19.74
N GLY A 113 16.25 0.94 -20.60
CA GLY A 113 16.74 2.11 -21.33
C GLY A 113 17.32 3.19 -20.41
N LEU A 114 17.95 2.76 -19.30
CA LEU A 114 18.53 3.61 -18.26
C LEU A 114 20.06 3.53 -18.20
N GLU A 115 20.72 2.71 -19.03
CA GLU A 115 22.18 2.50 -19.02
C GLU A 115 22.97 3.82 -19.12
N ASP A 116 22.56 4.73 -20.00
CA ASP A 116 23.23 6.02 -20.24
C ASP A 116 22.55 7.21 -19.55
N VAL A 117 21.59 6.98 -18.66
CA VAL A 117 20.90 8.08 -17.98
C VAL A 117 21.81 8.70 -16.92
N LEU A 118 22.19 9.95 -17.16
CA LEU A 118 22.96 10.76 -16.23
C LEU A 118 22.05 11.69 -15.41
N PRO A 119 22.44 12.04 -14.17
CA PRO A 119 21.78 13.09 -13.43
C PRO A 119 21.79 14.42 -14.20
N PRO A 120 20.73 15.25 -14.11
CA PRO A 120 20.72 16.57 -14.73
C PRO A 120 21.87 17.46 -14.23
N SER A 121 22.22 18.48 -15.01
CA SER A 121 23.29 19.42 -14.61
C SER A 121 22.99 20.04 -13.24
N GLY A 122 24.00 20.07 -12.36
CA GLY A 122 23.89 20.54 -10.98
C GLY A 122 23.23 19.55 -10.01
N VAL A 123 22.87 18.33 -10.47
CA VAL A 123 22.27 17.28 -9.63
C VAL A 123 23.24 16.13 -9.43
N THR A 124 23.36 15.66 -8.21
CA THR A 124 24.09 14.42 -7.87
C THR A 124 23.14 13.43 -7.23
N ILE A 125 23.29 12.13 -7.50
CA ILE A 125 22.56 11.08 -6.78
C ILE A 125 23.42 10.62 -5.60
N VAL A 126 22.90 10.81 -4.39
CA VAL A 126 23.49 10.25 -3.16
C VAL A 126 22.91 8.86 -2.95
N PRO A 127 23.75 7.81 -2.86
CA PRO A 127 23.28 6.43 -2.73
C PRO A 127 22.50 6.17 -1.44
N ALA A 128 21.73 5.08 -1.47
CA ALA A 128 21.02 4.57 -0.30
C ALA A 128 21.97 4.35 0.88
N GLY A 129 21.58 4.86 2.07
CA GLY A 129 22.40 4.80 3.28
C GLY A 129 23.52 5.83 3.40
N GLN A 130 23.63 6.78 2.46
CA GLN A 130 24.63 7.85 2.51
C GLN A 130 24.01 9.26 2.60
N ALA A 131 22.67 9.37 2.56
CA ALA A 131 21.99 10.64 2.70
C ALA A 131 22.17 11.20 4.13
N ASP A 132 22.37 12.50 4.24
CA ASP A 132 22.28 13.23 5.50
C ASP A 132 20.83 13.13 6.01
N GLU A 133 20.65 12.60 7.21
CA GLU A 133 19.33 12.28 7.74
C GLU A 133 18.46 13.53 7.93
N CYS A 134 19.06 14.63 8.40
CA CYS A 134 18.34 15.90 8.61
C CYS A 134 17.79 16.44 7.28
N ARG A 135 18.63 16.47 6.24
CA ARG A 135 18.23 16.91 4.90
C ARG A 135 17.22 15.94 4.25
N LEU A 136 17.37 14.63 4.46
CA LEU A 136 16.42 13.62 3.99
C LEU A 136 15.03 13.85 4.58
N ARG A 137 14.95 14.03 5.91
CA ARG A 137 13.69 14.32 6.60
C ARG A 137 13.09 15.66 6.17
N ALA A 138 13.94 16.66 5.85
CA ALA A 138 13.47 17.95 5.35
C ALA A 138 12.82 17.83 3.97
N VAL A 139 13.45 17.11 3.02
CA VAL A 139 12.88 16.93 1.67
C VAL A 139 11.66 16.04 1.67
N ASP A 140 11.62 14.97 2.48
CA ASP A 140 10.42 14.13 2.62
C ASP A 140 9.24 14.94 3.15
N ARG A 141 9.45 15.77 4.18
CA ARG A 141 8.39 16.65 4.70
C ARG A 141 7.92 17.65 3.64
N ALA A 142 8.84 18.33 2.95
CA ALA A 142 8.50 19.29 1.91
C ALA A 142 7.66 18.63 0.78
N ILE A 143 8.07 17.45 0.32
CA ILE A 143 7.33 16.68 -0.68
C ILE A 143 5.95 16.27 -0.16
N ARG A 144 5.85 15.81 1.10
CA ARG A 144 4.56 15.47 1.71
C ARG A 144 3.64 16.67 1.78
N ASP A 145 4.14 17.83 2.20
CA ASP A 145 3.37 19.07 2.28
C ASP A 145 2.88 19.52 0.89
N GLU A 146 3.72 19.41 -0.15
CA GLU A 146 3.36 19.71 -1.54
C GLU A 146 2.28 18.75 -2.08
N VAL A 147 2.40 17.46 -1.80
CA VAL A 147 1.40 16.45 -2.21
C VAL A 147 0.09 16.64 -1.43
N GLU A 148 0.17 16.91 -0.13
CA GLU A 148 -1.00 17.18 0.72
C GLU A 148 -1.77 18.40 0.22
N ALA A 149 -1.08 19.48 -0.14
CA ALA A 149 -1.68 20.70 -0.66
C ALA A 149 -2.32 20.55 -2.06
N THR A 150 -2.09 19.44 -2.75
CA THR A 150 -2.58 19.21 -4.12
C THR A 150 -3.59 18.09 -4.19
N VAL A 151 -3.12 16.83 -4.18
CA VAL A 151 -3.94 15.63 -4.35
C VAL A 151 -4.26 14.93 -3.02
N GLY A 152 -3.63 15.37 -1.92
CA GLY A 152 -3.71 14.76 -0.60
C GLY A 152 -2.76 13.57 -0.48
N TRP A 153 -1.99 13.47 0.62
CA TRP A 153 -1.06 12.35 0.83
C TRP A 153 -1.76 10.99 0.83
N GLN A 154 -3.03 10.95 1.24
CA GLN A 154 -3.90 9.77 1.18
C GLN A 154 -4.11 9.19 -0.23
N SER A 155 -3.70 9.88 -1.31
CA SER A 155 -3.67 9.34 -2.67
C SER A 155 -2.40 8.54 -2.97
N MET A 156 -1.36 8.68 -2.15
CA MET A 156 -0.11 7.93 -2.29
C MET A 156 -0.27 6.46 -1.87
N PRO A 157 0.59 5.55 -2.36
CA PRO A 157 0.57 4.15 -1.97
C PRO A 157 0.56 3.95 -0.46
N ALA A 158 -0.18 2.95 -0.02
CA ALA A 158 -0.40 2.69 1.39
C ALA A 158 0.91 2.49 2.16
N GLU A 159 1.09 3.28 3.23
CA GLU A 159 2.18 3.13 4.16
C GLU A 159 1.78 2.08 5.21
N VAL A 160 2.24 0.84 5.03
CA VAL A 160 1.81 -0.31 5.85
C VAL A 160 2.80 -0.70 6.95
N VAL A 161 3.98 -0.08 6.97
CA VAL A 161 5.00 -0.36 7.98
C VAL A 161 4.67 0.43 9.24
N PRO A 162 4.53 -0.23 10.41
CA PRO A 162 4.38 0.46 11.68
C PRO A 162 5.57 1.39 11.93
N ARG A 163 5.29 2.61 12.36
CA ARG A 163 6.31 3.63 12.61
C ARG A 163 5.96 4.47 13.83
N PRO A 164 6.96 5.02 14.55
CA PRO A 164 6.71 6.02 15.59
C PRO A 164 5.93 7.21 15.04
N GLU A 165 5.14 7.84 15.90
CA GLU A 165 4.39 9.05 15.53
C GLU A 165 5.34 10.15 15.04
N GLY A 166 5.01 10.75 13.89
CA GLY A 166 5.84 11.78 13.26
C GLY A 166 7.07 11.28 12.49
N ASP A 167 7.41 9.99 12.54
CA ASP A 167 8.50 9.42 11.74
C ASP A 167 7.98 8.88 10.41
N THR A 168 8.27 9.59 9.33
CA THR A 168 7.88 9.23 7.96
C THR A 168 8.95 8.41 7.22
N ILE A 169 10.20 8.44 7.70
CA ILE A 169 11.35 7.84 7.03
C ILE A 169 11.58 6.41 7.51
N VAL A 170 11.43 6.13 8.82
CA VAL A 170 11.66 4.84 9.49
C VAL A 170 13.11 4.35 9.39
N ASP A 171 13.58 4.05 8.18
CA ASP A 171 14.94 3.58 7.91
C ASP A 171 15.57 4.43 6.81
N PRO A 172 16.39 5.44 7.16
CA PRO A 172 17.11 6.28 6.20
C PRO A 172 17.99 5.47 5.24
N SER A 173 18.43 4.27 5.61
CA SER A 173 19.28 3.42 4.76
C SER A 173 18.59 2.94 3.48
N LYS A 174 17.26 3.04 3.41
CA LYS A 174 16.45 2.65 2.24
C LYS A 174 16.29 3.74 1.20
N TYR A 175 16.82 4.94 1.44
CA TYR A 175 16.59 6.12 0.61
C TYR A 175 17.84 6.56 -0.13
N ALA A 176 17.78 6.58 -1.45
CA ALA A 176 18.68 7.39 -2.26
C ALA A 176 18.02 8.75 -2.55
N VAL A 177 18.83 9.79 -2.72
CA VAL A 177 18.33 11.16 -2.93
C VAL A 177 19.01 11.84 -4.10
N ALA A 178 18.28 12.74 -4.76
CA ALA A 178 18.83 13.67 -5.73
C ALA A 178 19.18 14.96 -4.99
N ALA A 179 20.42 15.40 -5.10
CA ALA A 179 20.98 16.50 -4.33
C ALA A 179 21.46 17.64 -5.24
N ALA A 180 21.11 18.86 -4.85
CA ALA A 180 21.82 20.08 -5.20
C ALA A 180 22.87 20.39 -4.11
N PRO A 181 23.75 21.40 -4.29
CA PRO A 181 24.81 21.71 -3.31
C PRO A 181 24.32 21.94 -1.87
N ASP A 182 23.13 22.53 -1.71
CA ASP A 182 22.58 23.00 -0.44
C ASP A 182 21.36 22.20 0.05
N HIS A 183 20.64 21.50 -0.84
CA HIS A 183 19.40 20.79 -0.48
C HIS A 183 19.13 19.56 -1.33
N TYR A 184 18.16 18.74 -0.91
CA TYR A 184 17.68 17.59 -1.68
C TYR A 184 16.46 17.96 -2.51
N LEU A 185 16.45 17.51 -3.76
CA LEU A 185 15.46 17.81 -4.80
C LEU A 185 14.40 16.70 -4.91
N GLY A 186 14.74 15.49 -4.50
CA GLY A 186 13.88 14.32 -4.61
C GLY A 186 14.49 13.11 -3.93
N LEU A 187 13.68 12.08 -3.77
CA LEU A 187 14.03 10.85 -3.08
C LEU A 187 13.43 9.63 -3.76
N ILE A 188 14.06 8.48 -3.53
CA ILE A 188 13.53 7.17 -3.88
C ILE A 188 13.76 6.20 -2.72
N ARG A 189 12.70 5.52 -2.28
CA ARG A 189 12.76 4.45 -1.28
C ARG A 189 12.65 3.10 -1.95
N VAL A 190 13.67 2.27 -1.76
CA VAL A 190 13.65 0.87 -2.20
C VAL A 190 13.82 -0.06 -1.00
N VAL A 191 12.92 -1.02 -0.87
CA VAL A 191 13.01 -2.07 0.16
C VAL A 191 13.40 -3.38 -0.53
N PRO A 192 14.68 -3.81 -0.43
CA PRO A 192 15.13 -5.07 -1.01
C PRO A 192 14.73 -6.23 -0.09
N MET A 193 13.59 -6.86 -0.38
CA MET A 193 13.18 -8.14 0.20
C MET A 193 13.17 -9.21 -0.91
N TYR A 194 12.46 -10.33 -0.75
CA TYR A 194 12.34 -11.38 -1.78
C TYR A 194 11.86 -10.84 -3.13
N ARG A 195 11.00 -9.80 -3.12
CA ARG A 195 10.57 -9.03 -4.29
C ARG A 195 10.80 -7.54 -4.00
N PRO A 196 11.86 -6.90 -4.55
CA PRO A 196 12.18 -5.51 -4.25
C PRO A 196 11.03 -4.55 -4.55
N ARG A 197 10.66 -3.72 -3.57
CA ARG A 197 9.59 -2.73 -3.72
C ARG A 197 10.16 -1.33 -3.86
N ILE A 198 9.76 -0.61 -4.90
CA ILE A 198 9.91 0.84 -5.00
C ILE A 198 8.69 1.45 -4.31
N GLY A 199 8.84 1.71 -3.01
CA GLY A 199 7.72 2.14 -2.15
C GLY A 199 7.50 3.64 -2.11
N LEU A 200 8.37 4.43 -2.75
CA LEU A 200 8.22 5.87 -2.96
C LEU A 200 9.24 6.34 -4.00
N VAL A 201 8.81 7.15 -4.96
CA VAL A 201 9.69 8.00 -5.78
C VAL A 201 9.01 9.35 -5.92
N ALA A 202 9.71 10.42 -5.54
CA ALA A 202 9.13 11.76 -5.53
C ALA A 202 10.20 12.83 -5.73
N VAL A 203 9.79 13.93 -6.35
CA VAL A 203 10.63 15.09 -6.65
C VAL A 203 9.82 16.33 -6.28
N ARG A 204 10.46 17.31 -5.65
CA ARG A 204 9.84 18.60 -5.30
C ARG A 204 9.20 19.24 -6.52
N ALA A 205 8.04 19.85 -6.34
CA ALA A 205 7.18 20.32 -7.43
C ALA A 205 7.89 21.27 -8.40
N ASP A 206 8.71 22.18 -7.88
CA ASP A 206 9.54 23.13 -8.64
C ASP A 206 10.72 22.48 -9.39
N GLU A 207 11.05 21.23 -9.04
CA GLU A 207 12.16 20.45 -9.58
C GLU A 207 11.70 19.34 -10.55
N GLN A 208 10.39 19.19 -10.73
CA GLN A 208 9.81 18.17 -11.61
C GLN A 208 10.10 18.44 -13.10
N ARG A 209 9.90 17.40 -13.92
CA ARG A 209 10.10 17.43 -15.38
C ARG A 209 11.52 17.76 -15.85
N ARG A 210 12.51 17.75 -14.94
CA ARG A 210 13.94 17.89 -15.22
C ARG A 210 14.69 16.57 -15.43
N GLY A 211 14.01 15.43 -15.35
CA GLY A 211 14.62 14.09 -15.46
C GLY A 211 15.15 13.52 -14.13
N ILE A 212 14.94 14.20 -13.01
CA ILE A 212 15.43 13.77 -11.68
C ILE A 212 14.88 12.41 -11.26
N ALA A 213 13.56 12.18 -11.39
CA ALA A 213 12.95 10.90 -11.05
C ALA A 213 13.51 9.75 -11.90
N ARG A 214 13.80 10.00 -13.17
CA ARG A 214 14.42 9.02 -14.07
C ARG A 214 15.85 8.69 -13.65
N ALA A 215 16.64 9.68 -13.22
CA ALA A 215 17.98 9.45 -12.68
C ALA A 215 17.96 8.67 -11.35
N LEU A 216 17.00 8.95 -10.47
CA LEU A 216 16.77 8.18 -9.24
C LEU A 216 16.43 6.72 -9.54
N LEU A 217 15.54 6.47 -10.50
CA LEU A 217 15.19 5.12 -10.96
C LEU A 217 16.40 4.41 -11.58
N ALA A 218 17.17 5.09 -12.43
CA ALA A 218 18.38 4.53 -13.04
C ALA A 218 19.38 4.06 -11.98
N HIS A 219 19.61 4.89 -10.96
CA HIS A 219 20.47 4.53 -9.84
C HIS A 219 19.95 3.32 -9.06
N ALA A 220 18.68 3.36 -8.65
CA ALA A 220 18.10 2.34 -7.78
C ALA A 220 17.93 0.99 -8.48
N LEU A 221 17.40 0.98 -9.71
CA LEU A 221 17.25 -0.24 -10.51
C LEU A 221 18.60 -0.83 -10.90
N GLY A 222 19.58 0.01 -11.26
CA GLY A 222 20.94 -0.43 -11.52
C GLY A 222 21.60 -1.07 -10.29
N ALA A 223 21.34 -0.55 -9.08
CA ALA A 223 21.80 -1.17 -7.84
C ALA A 223 21.15 -2.56 -7.62
N LEU A 224 19.82 -2.67 -7.79
CA LEU A 224 19.11 -3.95 -7.69
C LEU A 224 19.60 -4.98 -8.71
N HIS A 225 19.85 -4.56 -9.95
CA HIS A 225 20.37 -5.43 -11.00
C HIS A 225 21.75 -5.99 -10.63
N ARG A 226 22.66 -5.14 -10.16
CA ARG A 226 23.99 -5.57 -9.67
C ARG A 226 23.91 -6.52 -8.47
N SER A 227 22.85 -6.41 -7.67
CA SER A 227 22.56 -7.32 -6.56
C SER A 227 21.82 -8.60 -6.99
N GLY A 228 21.60 -8.84 -8.29
CA GLY A 228 21.03 -10.06 -8.83
C GLY A 228 19.51 -10.10 -8.89
N PHE A 229 18.82 -9.01 -8.56
CA PHE A 229 17.37 -8.93 -8.73
C PHE A 229 17.02 -8.61 -10.18
N ALA A 230 16.16 -9.42 -10.80
CA ALA A 230 15.72 -9.20 -12.19
C ALA A 230 14.59 -8.17 -12.33
N THR A 231 13.78 -8.02 -11.28
CA THR A 231 12.61 -7.14 -11.28
C THR A 231 12.45 -6.42 -9.94
N ALA A 232 11.76 -5.28 -9.99
CA ALA A 232 11.21 -4.58 -8.85
C ALA A 232 9.72 -4.31 -9.10
N TRP A 233 8.94 -4.13 -8.04
CA TRP A 233 7.53 -3.77 -8.17
C TRP A 233 7.20 -2.46 -7.46
N THR A 234 6.12 -1.83 -7.87
CA THR A 234 5.65 -0.55 -7.36
C THR A 234 4.16 -0.41 -7.56
N GLU A 235 3.51 0.42 -6.75
CA GLU A 235 2.11 0.74 -6.88
C GLU A 235 1.93 2.19 -7.34
N VAL A 236 1.01 2.41 -8.28
CA VAL A 236 0.70 3.73 -8.82
C VAL A 236 -0.80 3.95 -8.78
N HIS A 237 -1.23 5.05 -8.15
CA HIS A 237 -2.62 5.46 -8.16
C HIS A 237 -3.12 5.69 -9.59
N GLU A 238 -4.33 5.24 -9.94
CA GLU A 238 -4.83 5.28 -11.33
C GLU A 238 -4.86 6.68 -11.96
N SER A 239 -5.06 7.72 -11.15
CA SER A 239 -5.09 9.11 -11.62
C SER A 239 -3.70 9.72 -11.83
N ASN A 240 -2.62 9.07 -11.36
CA ASN A 240 -1.26 9.60 -11.45
C ASN A 240 -0.60 9.26 -12.79
N GLN A 241 -1.09 9.93 -13.84
CA GLN A 241 -0.62 9.73 -15.22
C GLN A 241 0.89 9.96 -15.38
N ALA A 242 1.48 10.90 -14.62
CA ALA A 242 2.90 11.19 -14.68
C ALA A 242 3.74 10.02 -14.16
N ALA A 243 3.33 9.40 -13.05
CA ALA A 243 3.99 8.21 -12.51
C ALA A 243 3.79 6.98 -13.42
N SER A 244 2.57 6.74 -13.93
CA SER A 244 2.32 5.66 -14.90
C SER A 244 3.20 5.81 -16.14
N ALA A 245 3.24 7.00 -16.74
CA ALA A 245 4.08 7.26 -17.91
C ALA A 245 5.57 7.11 -17.59
N LEU A 246 6.03 7.51 -16.40
CA LEU A 246 7.42 7.31 -15.97
C LEU A 246 7.77 5.82 -15.90
N PHE A 247 6.95 5.00 -15.23
CA PHE A 247 7.20 3.57 -15.10
C PHE A 247 7.07 2.82 -16.43
N GLU A 248 6.06 3.13 -17.23
CA GLU A 248 5.90 2.55 -18.57
C GLU A 248 7.09 2.89 -19.49
N SER A 249 7.64 4.12 -19.39
CA SER A 249 8.80 4.54 -20.19
C SER A 249 10.08 3.76 -19.90
N ILE A 250 10.17 3.08 -18.75
CA ILE A 250 11.30 2.23 -18.35
C ILE A 250 10.98 0.74 -18.49
N GLY A 251 9.96 0.40 -19.27
CA GLY A 251 9.58 -0.97 -19.57
C GLY A 251 8.81 -1.66 -18.46
N ALA A 252 8.29 -0.92 -17.47
CA ALA A 252 7.41 -1.50 -16.47
C ALA A 252 6.07 -1.90 -17.09
N ARG A 253 5.49 -2.99 -16.59
CA ARG A 253 4.21 -3.53 -17.07
C ARG A 253 3.22 -3.64 -15.92
N PRO A 254 1.96 -3.25 -16.11
CA PRO A 254 0.91 -3.53 -15.14
C PRO A 254 0.75 -5.05 -15.02
N MET A 255 0.65 -5.55 -13.79
CA MET A 255 0.50 -6.98 -13.49
C MET A 255 -0.82 -7.29 -12.79
N SER A 256 -1.23 -6.41 -11.89
CA SER A 256 -2.46 -6.52 -11.10
C SER A 256 -2.90 -5.12 -10.67
N SER A 257 -4.01 -5.05 -9.96
CA SER A 257 -4.49 -3.83 -9.32
C SER A 257 -5.16 -4.17 -8.00
N ASN A 258 -5.10 -3.22 -7.08
CA ASN A 258 -5.84 -3.28 -5.82
C ASN A 258 -6.95 -2.23 -5.84
N LEU A 259 -8.09 -2.59 -5.25
CA LEU A 259 -9.18 -1.67 -4.97
C LEU A 259 -9.15 -1.33 -3.49
N GLU A 260 -9.13 -0.04 -3.19
CA GLU A 260 -9.44 0.44 -1.85
C GLU A 260 -10.93 0.77 -1.80
N LEU A 261 -11.63 0.21 -0.79
CA LEU A 261 -13.03 0.47 -0.55
C LEU A 261 -13.24 1.23 0.76
N VAL A 262 -14.32 2.00 0.84
CA VAL A 262 -14.68 2.82 2.01
C VAL A 262 -16.16 2.69 2.37
N ARG A 263 -16.46 2.80 3.67
CA ARG A 263 -17.79 2.91 4.26
C ARG A 263 -17.83 4.03 5.28
#